data_AF-A0A6P4DDS0-F1
#
_entry.id   AF-A0A6P4DDS0-F1
#
_cell.length_a   1.000
_cell.length_b   1.000
_cell.length_c   1.000
_cell.angle_alpha   90.00
_cell.angle_beta   90.00
_cell.angle_gamma   90.00
#
_symmetry.space_group_name_H-M   'P 1'
#
loop_
_entity.id
_entity.type
_entity.pdbx_description
1 polymer ?
#
loop_
_entity_poly.entity_id
_entity_poly.type
_entity_poly.pdbx_seq_one_letter_code
_entity_poly.pdbx_strand_id
1 'polypeptide(L)'
;MLGKEMKYKYLDADDFHSESNKEKMGKGIPLTDEDRMPWLESLRDATKEHIVNGNSVILGCSALKKQYRETLRSSDPDYKLGSYETSAVSFVLLEAPAEVLSVRLKKRAAEGTHYMPASLLQSQLDLLKIDESEGILRVDATLSPQSIVKTIIISIFQFQDSFHSSQC
;
A
#
# COMPACT_ATOMS: atom_id res chain seq x y z
N MET A 1 -5.81 4.75 -11.21
CA MET A 1 -7.21 4.51 -11.64
C MET A 1 -8.17 4.70 -10.47
N LEU A 2 -8.02 3.96 -9.36
CA LEU A 2 -8.88 4.07 -8.18
C LEU A 2 -9.07 5.52 -7.67
N GLY A 3 -8.01 6.30 -7.51
CA GLY A 3 -8.13 7.70 -7.08
C GLY A 3 -8.93 8.60 -8.02
N LYS A 4 -8.94 8.30 -9.33
CA LYS A 4 -9.79 9.03 -10.28
C LYS A 4 -11.27 8.67 -10.08
N GLU A 5 -11.58 7.38 -9.94
CA GLU A 5 -12.96 6.91 -9.70
C GLU A 5 -13.51 7.42 -8.36
N MET A 6 -12.71 7.37 -7.30
CA MET A 6 -13.11 7.82 -5.95
C MET A 6 -12.97 9.33 -5.74
N LYS A 7 -12.38 10.05 -6.70
CA LYS A 7 -12.01 11.47 -6.58
C LYS A 7 -11.10 11.75 -5.38
N TYR A 8 -10.24 10.79 -5.04
CA TYR A 8 -9.25 10.93 -3.97
C TYR A 8 -7.89 11.26 -4.55
N LYS A 9 -7.10 12.04 -3.81
CA LYS A 9 -5.70 12.28 -4.15
C LYS A 9 -4.95 10.95 -4.13
N TYR A 10 -4.10 10.72 -5.12
CA TYR A 10 -3.18 9.60 -5.15
C TYR A 10 -1.78 10.11 -4.78
N LEU A 11 -1.13 9.41 -3.85
CA LEU A 11 0.27 9.59 -3.51
C LEU A 11 1.01 8.31 -3.92
N ASP A 12 2.10 8.47 -4.66
CA ASP A 12 3.03 7.37 -4.90
C ASP A 12 4.07 7.35 -3.79
N ALA A 13 4.18 6.25 -3.04
CA ALA A 13 5.10 6.21 -1.92
C ALA A 13 6.57 6.26 -2.38
N ASP A 14 6.88 5.83 -3.60
CA ASP A 14 8.26 5.85 -4.10
C ASP A 14 8.81 7.29 -4.26
N ASP A 15 7.92 8.28 -4.44
CA ASP A 15 8.30 9.70 -4.51
C ASP A 15 8.87 10.22 -3.17
N PHE A 16 8.54 9.57 -2.06
CA PHE A 16 8.96 9.93 -0.70
C PHE A 16 10.28 9.29 -0.30
N HIS A 17 10.86 8.41 -1.13
CA HIS A 17 12.17 7.86 -0.84
C HIS A 17 13.27 8.93 -0.97
N SER A 18 14.24 8.87 -0.06
CA SER A 18 15.49 9.63 -0.21
C SER A 18 16.25 9.20 -1.46
N GLU A 19 17.10 10.09 -1.97
CA GLU A 19 17.97 9.77 -3.11
C GLU A 19 18.89 8.57 -2.80
N SER A 20 19.35 8.42 -1.55
CA SER A 20 20.15 7.25 -1.14
C SER A 20 19.37 5.92 -1.25
N ASN A 21 18.10 5.91 -0.84
CA ASN A 21 17.25 4.72 -0.95
C ASN A 21 16.97 4.38 -2.42
N LYS A 22 16.68 5.41 -3.21
CA LYS A 22 16.51 5.33 -4.66
C LYS A 22 17.75 4.73 -5.34
N GLU A 23 18.94 5.20 -5.00
CA GLU A 23 20.21 4.64 -5.52
C GLU A 23 20.42 3.18 -5.15
N LYS A 24 20.15 2.79 -3.88
CA LYS A 24 20.25 1.38 -3.45
C LYS A 24 19.31 0.49 -4.27
N MET A 25 18.04 0.88 -4.37
CA MET A 25 17.04 0.12 -5.13
C MET A 25 17.38 0.05 -6.63
N GLY A 26 17.86 1.14 -7.22
CA GLY A 26 18.31 1.19 -8.61
C GLY A 26 19.50 0.25 -8.89
N LYS A 27 20.35 0.01 -7.88
CA LYS A 27 21.44 -0.99 -7.93
C LYS A 27 20.98 -2.42 -7.59
N GLY A 28 19.69 -2.63 -7.35
CA GLY A 28 19.14 -3.93 -6.94
C GLY A 28 19.52 -4.33 -5.52
N ILE A 29 19.90 -3.36 -4.68
CA ILE A 29 20.23 -3.58 -3.26
C ILE A 29 18.94 -3.41 -2.45
N PRO A 30 18.47 -4.45 -1.73
CA PRO A 30 17.31 -4.33 -0.86
C PRO A 30 17.56 -3.33 0.26
N LEU A 31 16.56 -2.50 0.56
CA LEU A 31 16.59 -1.59 1.72
C LEU A 31 16.49 -2.39 3.03
N THR A 32 17.03 -1.84 4.13
CA THR A 32 16.86 -2.37 5.49
C THR A 32 15.63 -1.77 6.19
N ASP A 33 15.39 -2.10 7.47
CA ASP A 33 14.34 -1.46 8.25
C ASP A 33 14.68 -0.01 8.57
N GLU A 34 15.96 0.27 8.85
CA GLU A 34 16.49 1.61 9.14
C GLU A 34 16.38 2.52 7.91
N ASP A 35 16.61 1.97 6.71
CA ASP A 35 16.41 2.70 5.46
C ASP A 35 14.93 3.09 5.25
N ARG A 36 14.00 2.22 5.64
CA ARG A 36 12.56 2.40 5.41
C ARG A 36 11.87 3.23 6.48
N MET A 37 12.37 3.28 7.72
CA MET A 37 11.64 3.94 8.80
C MET A 37 11.42 5.44 8.53
N PRO A 38 12.42 6.25 8.15
CA PRO A 38 12.20 7.67 7.84
C PRO A 38 11.23 7.87 6.67
N TRP A 39 11.28 6.97 5.69
CA TRP A 39 10.34 6.96 4.57
C TRP A 39 8.91 6.69 5.05
N LEU A 40 8.69 5.66 5.87
CA LEU A 40 7.38 5.34 6.44
C LEU A 40 6.83 6.46 7.33
N GLU A 41 7.69 7.13 8.11
CA GLU A 41 7.30 8.29 8.92
C GLU A 41 6.85 9.46 8.05
N SER A 42 7.55 9.73 6.94
CA SER A 42 7.13 10.79 6.00
C SER A 42 5.77 10.49 5.35
N LEU A 43 5.51 9.23 5.02
CA LEU A 43 4.22 8.79 4.48
C LEU A 43 3.11 8.88 5.52
N ARG A 44 3.41 8.52 6.78
CA ARG A 44 2.49 8.69 7.91
C ARG A 44 2.11 10.16 8.05
N ASP A 45 3.08 11.05 8.07
CA ASP A 45 2.83 12.48 8.29
C ASP A 45 2.01 13.09 7.14
N ALA A 46 2.33 12.74 5.89
CA ALA A 46 1.55 13.15 4.73
C ALA A 46 0.12 12.60 4.76
N THR A 47 -0.06 11.34 5.15
CA THR A 47 -1.40 10.72 5.28
C THR A 47 -2.20 11.36 6.41
N LYS A 48 -1.54 11.64 7.53
CA LYS A 48 -2.13 12.31 8.69
C LYS A 48 -2.68 13.68 8.34
N GLU A 49 -1.93 14.48 7.57
CA GLU A 49 -2.39 15.79 7.09
C GLU A 49 -3.72 15.69 6.32
N HIS A 50 -3.90 14.65 5.50
CA HIS A 50 -5.16 14.41 4.81
C HIS A 50 -6.29 14.03 5.79
N ILE A 51 -6.03 13.09 6.71
CA ILE A 51 -7.02 12.61 7.69
C ILE A 51 -7.52 13.75 8.58
N VAL A 52 -6.62 14.54 9.18
CA VAL A 52 -7.01 15.63 10.11
C VAL A 52 -7.80 16.74 9.43
N ASN A 53 -7.62 16.90 8.12
CA ASN A 53 -8.36 17.87 7.30
C ASN A 53 -9.67 17.28 6.74
N GLY A 54 -10.08 16.07 7.17
CA GLY A 54 -11.29 15.41 6.70
C GLY A 54 -11.24 14.94 5.24
N ASN A 55 -10.04 14.79 4.67
CA ASN A 55 -9.82 14.40 3.29
C ASN A 55 -9.39 12.94 3.18
N SER A 56 -9.89 12.23 2.17
CA SER A 56 -9.41 10.89 1.83
C SER A 56 -8.23 10.93 0.86
N VAL A 57 -7.31 9.98 1.02
CA VAL A 57 -6.12 9.83 0.18
C VAL A 57 -5.88 8.35 -0.11
N ILE A 58 -5.39 8.04 -1.31
CA ILE A 58 -4.93 6.70 -1.68
C ILE A 58 -3.42 6.72 -1.76
N LEU A 59 -2.78 5.81 -1.03
CA LEU A 59 -1.34 5.65 -1.02
C LEU A 59 -0.93 4.37 -1.74
N GLY A 60 -0.14 4.47 -2.81
CA GLY A 60 0.53 3.32 -3.41
C GLY A 60 1.79 2.98 -2.63
N CYS A 61 1.75 1.98 -1.74
CA CYS A 61 2.88 1.61 -0.88
C CYS A 61 3.02 0.10 -0.76
N SER A 62 4.26 -0.40 -0.69
CA SER A 62 4.55 -1.84 -0.53
C SER A 62 4.17 -2.38 0.85
N ALA A 63 4.38 -1.59 1.92
CA ALA A 63 3.94 -1.87 3.30
C ALA A 63 4.06 -3.35 3.75
N LEU A 64 5.21 -3.98 3.44
CA LEU A 64 5.40 -5.44 3.45
C LEU A 64 5.28 -6.09 4.83
N LYS A 65 5.75 -5.40 5.88
CA LYS A 65 5.75 -5.92 7.26
C LYS A 65 4.63 -5.30 8.08
N LYS A 66 4.14 -6.06 9.08
CA LYS A 66 3.17 -5.58 10.07
C LYS A 66 3.59 -4.26 10.70
N GLN A 67 4.83 -4.15 11.18
CA GLN A 67 5.35 -2.91 11.79
C GLN A 67 5.26 -1.69 10.85
N TYR A 68 5.43 -1.87 9.53
CA TYR A 68 5.31 -0.76 8.60
C TYR A 68 3.85 -0.29 8.47
N ARG A 69 2.92 -1.25 8.46
CA ARG A 69 1.49 -0.95 8.46
C ARG A 69 1.05 -0.30 9.77
N GLU A 70 1.61 -0.71 10.91
CA GLU A 70 1.38 -0.01 12.18
C GLU A 70 1.84 1.45 12.14
N THR A 71 3.04 1.72 11.62
CA THR A 71 3.52 3.10 11.43
C THR A 71 2.55 3.90 10.57
N LEU A 72 2.04 3.33 9.47
CA LEU A 72 1.07 4.01 8.61
C LEU A 72 -0.31 4.16 9.28
N ARG A 73 -0.79 3.20 10.07
CA ARG A 73 -2.04 3.34 10.84
C ARG A 73 -1.98 4.45 11.86
N SER A 74 -0.81 4.72 12.45
CA SER A 74 -0.60 5.85 13.36
C SER A 74 -0.75 7.25 12.71
N SER A 75 -1.05 7.31 11.40
CA SER A 75 -1.51 8.54 10.74
C SER A 75 -2.88 8.97 11.25
N ASP A 76 -3.71 8.01 11.67
CA ASP A 76 -4.97 8.25 12.35
C ASP A 76 -4.69 8.60 13.83
N PRO A 77 -5.03 9.82 14.30
CA PRO A 77 -4.80 10.23 15.68
C PRO A 77 -5.50 9.36 16.73
N ASP A 78 -6.62 8.74 16.37
CA ASP A 78 -7.43 7.93 17.29
C ASP A 78 -7.05 6.44 17.27
N TYR A 79 -6.10 6.06 16.42
CA TYR A 79 -5.65 4.68 16.27
C TYR A 79 -5.02 4.15 17.57
N LYS A 80 -5.46 2.96 17.98
CA LYS A 80 -4.86 2.18 19.06
C LYS A 80 -4.31 0.89 18.49
N LEU A 81 -3.15 0.46 19.00
CA LEU A 81 -2.53 -0.78 18.53
C LEU A 81 -3.52 -1.95 18.66
N GLY A 82 -3.80 -2.62 17.53
CA GLY A 82 -4.73 -3.75 17.47
C GLY A 82 -6.19 -3.38 17.18
N SER A 83 -6.57 -2.09 17.17
CA SER A 83 -7.91 -1.64 16.78
C SER A 83 -8.03 -1.49 15.26
N TYR A 84 -7.77 -2.57 14.52
CA TYR A 84 -7.68 -2.56 13.06
C TYR A 84 -9.01 -2.23 12.38
N GLU A 85 -10.12 -2.73 12.91
CA GLU A 85 -11.46 -2.55 12.34
C GLU A 85 -11.96 -1.10 12.39
N THR A 86 -11.47 -0.32 13.36
CA THR A 86 -11.87 1.08 13.56
C THR A 86 -10.82 2.07 13.05
N SER A 87 -9.73 1.58 12.45
CA SER A 87 -8.66 2.42 11.90
C SER A 87 -9.16 3.19 10.68
N ALA A 88 -8.90 4.49 10.60
CA ALA A 88 -9.15 5.28 9.39
C ALA A 88 -8.23 4.90 8.22
N VAL A 89 -7.12 4.20 8.51
CA VAL A 89 -6.17 3.69 7.51
C VAL A 89 -6.40 2.20 7.30
N SER A 90 -6.85 1.83 6.09
CA SER A 90 -7.09 0.45 5.66
C SER A 90 -6.13 0.05 4.53
N PHE A 91 -5.83 -1.26 4.44
CA PHE A 91 -4.91 -1.79 3.45
C PHE A 91 -5.62 -2.69 2.43
N VAL A 92 -5.15 -2.62 1.20
CA VAL A 92 -5.51 -3.54 0.12
C VAL A 92 -4.25 -4.23 -0.36
N LEU A 93 -4.21 -5.56 -0.25
CA LEU A 93 -3.17 -6.40 -0.83
C LEU A 93 -3.56 -6.79 -2.25
N LEU A 94 -2.80 -6.30 -3.22
CA LEU A 94 -2.88 -6.77 -4.61
C LEU A 94 -2.07 -8.05 -4.76
N GLU A 95 -2.73 -9.20 -4.68
CA GLU A 95 -2.11 -10.52 -4.63
C GLU A 95 -2.07 -11.15 -6.02
N ALA A 96 -0.91 -11.65 -6.42
CA ALA A 96 -0.77 -12.47 -7.62
C ALA A 96 0.36 -13.50 -7.43
N PRO A 97 0.33 -14.63 -8.15
CA PRO A 97 1.42 -15.60 -8.13
C PRO A 97 2.76 -14.95 -8.52
N ALA A 98 3.85 -15.42 -7.90
CA ALA A 98 5.20 -14.90 -8.12
C ALA A 98 5.61 -14.96 -9.61
N GLU A 99 5.17 -15.99 -10.32
CA GLU A 99 5.40 -16.20 -11.74
C GLU A 99 4.75 -15.09 -12.58
N VAL A 100 3.51 -14.72 -12.24
CA VAL A 100 2.78 -13.64 -12.92
C VAL A 100 3.47 -12.30 -12.69
N LEU A 101 3.90 -12.02 -11.45
CA LEU A 101 4.64 -10.81 -11.12
C LEU A 101 5.97 -10.74 -11.87
N SER A 102 6.73 -11.85 -11.88
CA SER A 102 8.01 -11.95 -12.58
C SER A 102 7.89 -11.68 -14.08
N VAL A 103 6.87 -12.27 -14.74
CA VAL A 103 6.61 -12.03 -16.17
C VAL A 103 6.27 -10.55 -16.44
N ARG A 104 5.43 -9.94 -15.61
CA ARG A 104 5.05 -8.52 -15.74
C ARG A 104 6.24 -7.58 -15.56
N LEU A 105 7.11 -7.85 -14.59
CA LEU A 105 8.31 -7.05 -14.35
C LEU A 105 9.30 -7.16 -15.52
N LYS A 106 9.56 -8.38 -16.01
CA LYS A 106 10.44 -8.60 -17.18
C LYS A 106 9.94 -7.88 -18.42
N LYS A 107 8.62 -7.90 -18.66
CA LYS A 107 8.01 -7.18 -19.78
C LYS A 107 8.25 -5.67 -19.67
N ARG A 108 7.98 -5.06 -18.51
CA ARG A 108 8.19 -3.63 -18.28
C ARG A 108 9.66 -3.22 -18.37
N ALA A 109 10.56 -4.07 -17.88
CA ALA A 109 12.01 -3.85 -17.98
C ALA A 109 12.46 -3.85 -19.45
N ALA A 110 11.94 -4.77 -20.27
CA ALA A 110 12.21 -4.80 -21.71
C ALA A 110 11.66 -3.56 -22.45
N GLU A 111 10.56 -2.98 -21.95
CA GLU A 111 9.96 -1.75 -22.47
C GLU A 111 10.69 -0.47 -21.99
N GLY A 112 11.72 -0.58 -21.14
CA GLY A 112 12.54 0.54 -20.66
C GLY A 112 11.84 1.46 -19.64
N THR A 113 10.69 1.05 -19.11
CA THR A 113 9.85 1.87 -18.23
C THR A 113 10.02 1.55 -16.74
N HIS A 114 10.92 0.63 -16.38
CA HIS A 114 10.96 0.08 -15.03
C HIS A 114 12.16 0.54 -14.20
N TYR A 115 11.85 1.19 -13.08
CA TYR A 115 12.80 1.72 -12.11
C TYR A 115 13.41 0.65 -11.19
N MET A 116 12.65 -0.40 -10.84
CA MET A 116 13.12 -1.47 -9.96
C MET A 116 13.53 -2.72 -10.75
N PRO A 117 14.73 -3.30 -10.53
CA PRO A 117 15.10 -4.52 -11.21
C PRO A 117 14.26 -5.71 -10.73
N ALA A 118 13.94 -6.62 -11.64
CA ALA A 118 13.18 -7.85 -11.32
C ALA A 118 13.88 -8.73 -10.26
N SER A 119 15.18 -8.54 -10.03
CA SER A 119 15.94 -9.20 -8.97
C SER A 119 15.43 -8.89 -7.56
N LEU A 120 14.76 -7.75 -7.36
CA LEU A 120 14.21 -7.38 -6.05
C LEU A 120 12.89 -8.09 -5.73
N LEU A 121 12.21 -8.69 -6.72
CA LEU A 121 10.90 -9.32 -6.51
C LEU A 121 10.95 -10.38 -5.40
N GLN A 122 11.95 -11.27 -5.43
CA GLN A 122 12.03 -12.35 -4.45
C GLN A 122 12.19 -11.78 -3.03
N SER A 123 13.06 -10.78 -2.85
CA SER A 123 13.25 -10.14 -1.55
C SER A 123 11.97 -9.47 -1.02
N GLN A 124 11.13 -8.93 -1.90
CA GLN A 124 9.85 -8.33 -1.53
C GLN A 124 8.84 -9.39 -1.07
N LEU A 125 8.75 -10.50 -1.81
CA LEU A 125 7.88 -11.63 -1.46
C LEU A 125 8.31 -12.27 -0.13
N ASP A 126 9.61 -12.43 0.10
CA ASP A 126 10.14 -13.00 1.34
C ASP A 126 9.86 -12.09 2.56
N LEU A 127 9.88 -10.77 2.34
CA LEU A 127 9.59 -9.75 3.35
C LEU A 127 8.09 -9.59 3.63
N LEU A 128 7.22 -9.96 2.70
CA LEU A 128 5.77 -9.84 2.88
C LEU A 128 5.31 -10.76 4.01
N LYS A 129 4.79 -10.14 5.07
CA LYS A 129 4.20 -10.83 6.22
C LYS A 129 2.83 -10.23 6.45
N ILE A 130 1.78 -11.04 6.34
CA ILE A 130 0.40 -10.67 6.66
C ILE A 130 -0.01 -11.36 7.94
N ASP A 131 -0.56 -10.61 8.87
CA ASP A 131 -1.25 -11.13 10.04
C ASP A 131 -2.76 -11.04 9.76
N GLU A 132 -3.47 -12.17 9.78
CA GLU A 132 -4.90 -12.21 9.43
C GLU A 132 -5.76 -11.34 10.37
N SER A 133 -5.30 -11.08 11.60
CA SER A 133 -5.99 -10.17 12.52
C SER A 133 -6.09 -8.73 12.00
N GLU A 134 -5.23 -8.35 11.04
CA GLU A 134 -5.23 -7.01 10.46
C GLU A 134 -6.39 -6.74 9.49
N GLY A 135 -7.17 -7.77 9.10
CA GLY A 135 -8.35 -7.59 8.25
C GLY A 135 -8.04 -7.03 6.85
N ILE A 136 -6.85 -7.29 6.31
CA ILE A 136 -6.39 -6.71 5.04
C ILE A 136 -7.20 -7.29 3.87
N LEU A 137 -7.83 -6.41 3.08
CA LEU A 137 -8.56 -6.82 1.88
C LEU A 137 -7.59 -7.37 0.84
N ARG A 138 -7.75 -8.63 0.43
CA ARG A 138 -6.98 -9.23 -0.66
C ARG A 138 -7.75 -9.14 -1.97
N VAL A 139 -7.08 -8.68 -3.02
CA VAL A 139 -7.65 -8.56 -4.36
C VAL A 139 -6.72 -9.23 -5.36
N ASP A 140 -7.28 -10.14 -6.15
CA ASP A 140 -6.57 -10.84 -7.21
C ASP A 140 -6.07 -9.84 -8.28
N ALA A 141 -4.75 -9.65 -8.31
CA ALA A 141 -4.08 -8.76 -9.24
C ALA A 141 -3.87 -9.39 -10.63
N THR A 142 -4.29 -10.63 -10.87
CA THR A 142 -4.33 -11.23 -12.21
C THR A 142 -5.50 -10.71 -13.06
N LEU A 143 -6.54 -10.18 -12.40
CA LEU A 143 -7.70 -9.56 -13.04
C LEU A 143 -7.33 -8.28 -13.82
N SER A 144 -8.28 -7.81 -14.64
CA SER A 144 -8.13 -6.52 -15.31
C SER A 144 -8.06 -5.36 -14.31
N PRO A 145 -7.32 -4.27 -14.59
CA PRO A 145 -7.28 -3.10 -13.71
C PRO A 145 -8.67 -2.53 -13.36
N GLN A 146 -9.61 -2.56 -14.31
CA GLN A 146 -10.99 -2.14 -14.11
C GLN A 146 -11.72 -3.05 -13.10
N SER A 147 -11.54 -4.37 -13.22
CA SER A 147 -12.10 -5.34 -12.27
C SER A 147 -11.55 -5.14 -10.87
N ILE A 148 -10.22 -4.95 -10.74
CA ILE A 148 -9.56 -4.69 -9.45
C ILE A 148 -10.14 -3.44 -8.79
N VAL A 149 -10.23 -2.33 -9.54
CA VAL A 149 -10.81 -1.07 -9.04
C VAL A 149 -12.25 -1.29 -8.59
N LYS A 150 -13.07 -1.97 -9.38
CA LYS A 150 -14.46 -2.26 -9.03
C LYS A 150 -14.57 -3.07 -7.72
N THR A 151 -13.75 -4.10 -7.55
CA THR A 151 -13.72 -4.93 -6.32
C THR A 151 -13.36 -4.10 -5.09
N ILE A 152 -12.35 -3.24 -5.21
CA ILE A 152 -11.92 -2.37 -4.10
C ILE A 152 -13.05 -1.40 -3.72
N ILE A 153 -13.67 -0.76 -4.71
CA ILE A 153 -14.76 0.20 -4.48
C ILE A 153 -15.95 -0.46 -3.77
N ILE A 154 -16.40 -1.63 -4.25
CA ILE A 154 -17.52 -2.37 -3.63
C ILE A 154 -17.20 -2.70 -2.17
N SER A 155 -15.98 -3.14 -1.90
CA SER A 155 -15.55 -3.51 -0.55
C SER A 155 -15.55 -2.30 0.38
N ILE A 156 -14.99 -1.16 -0.06
CA ILE A 156 -14.97 0.09 0.73
C ILE A 156 -16.39 0.52 1.11
N PHE A 157 -17.34 0.50 0.18
CA PHE A 157 -18.71 0.91 0.46
C PHE A 157 -19.46 -0.06 1.39
N GLN A 158 -19.22 -1.37 1.28
CA GLN A 158 -19.77 -2.35 2.23
C GLN A 158 -19.27 -2.12 3.66
N PHE A 159 -18.01 -1.71 3.83
CA PHE A 159 -17.47 -1.31 5.13
C PHE A 159 -18.14 -0.05 5.68
N GLN A 160 -18.42 0.96 4.84
CA GLN A 160 -19.08 2.20 5.26
C GLN A 160 -20.55 2.02 5.65
N ASP A 161 -21.28 1.17 4.93
CA ASP A 161 -22.68 0.85 5.24
C ASP A 161 -22.80 0.05 6.55
N SER A 162 -21.84 -0.84 6.83
CA SER A 162 -21.76 -1.60 8.08
C SER A 162 -21.49 -0.68 9.29
N PHE A 163 -20.70 0.38 9.09
CA PHE A 163 -20.41 1.40 10.11
C PHE A 163 -21.62 2.26 10.43
N HIS A 164 -22.42 2.66 9.42
CA HIS A 164 -23.64 3.45 9.62
C HIS A 164 -24.79 2.65 10.24
N SER A 165 -24.88 1.36 9.93
CA SER A 165 -25.93 0.46 10.46
C SER A 165 -25.72 0.08 11.93
N SER A 166 -24.51 0.28 12.46
CA SER A 166 -24.14 -0.07 13.84
C SER A 166 -24.24 1.12 14.82
N GLN A 167 -24.66 2.30 14.34
CA GLN A 167 -24.86 3.52 15.13
C GLN A 167 -26.33 3.97 15.22
N CYS A 168 -27.28 3.14 14.75
CA CYS A 168 -28.72 3.36 14.89
C CYS A 168 -29.35 2.39 15.90
#